data_AF-W7EE33-F1
#
_entry.id   AF-W7EE33-F1
#
_cell.length_a   1.000
_cell.length_b   1.000
_cell.length_c   1.000
_cell.angle_alpha   90.00
_cell.angle_beta   90.00
_cell.angle_gamma   90.00
#
_symmetry.space_group_name_H-M   'P 1'
#
loop_
_entity.id
_entity.type
_entity.pdbx_description
1 polymer ?
#
loop_
_entity_poly.entity_id
_entity_poly.type
_entity_poly.pdbx_seq_one_letter_code
_entity_poly.pdbx_strand_id
1 'polypeptide(L)'
;MASPKIEATAKENNDELKTLIVQEIQNCRGVLNFVRLEWQNMKQQEDNIVKVEKKRLDEAHKPIKQQECTYNEVKKLLEILRTNHSVQLVHDTLLVEQKNEAFLIEESFNAIKIPRVKLGEENSRRTQVSKTVFERETRTLERIITKLQQMAETAGIFLDDVIIVEQNTSGFTNTAENVRLSPAARSRHFDAVIAQGTP
;
A
#
# COMPACT_ATOMS: atom_id res chain seq x y z
N MET A 1 56.54 -7.16 26.70
CA MET A 1 56.03 -5.90 27.28
C MET A 1 55.76 -4.95 26.12
N ALA A 2 54.51 -4.86 25.66
CA ALA A 2 54.15 -3.88 24.64
C ALA A 2 54.29 -2.46 25.23
N SER A 3 54.67 -1.49 24.40
CA SER A 3 54.93 -0.12 24.87
C SER A 3 53.61 0.54 25.32
N PRO A 4 53.54 1.23 26.48
CA PRO A 4 52.32 1.83 27.02
C PRO A 4 51.60 2.78 26.05
N LYS A 5 52.38 3.37 25.12
CA LYS A 5 51.90 4.29 24.09
C LYS A 5 51.13 3.58 22.96
N ILE A 6 51.39 2.29 22.73
CA ILE A 6 50.71 1.45 21.72
C ILE A 6 49.40 0.90 22.30
N GLU A 7 49.38 0.60 23.59
CA GLU A 7 48.20 0.09 24.30
C GLU A 7 47.13 1.18 24.48
N ALA A 8 47.55 2.42 24.74
CA ALA A 8 46.66 3.58 24.83
C ALA A 8 46.01 3.95 23.48
N THR A 9 46.77 3.96 22.38
CA THR A 9 46.24 4.25 21.04
C THR A 9 45.33 3.14 20.50
N ALA A 10 45.62 1.87 20.83
CA ALA A 10 44.75 0.75 20.47
C ALA A 10 43.39 0.82 21.18
N LYS A 11 43.37 1.28 22.44
CA LYS A 11 42.13 1.46 23.21
C LYS A 11 41.27 2.62 22.68
N GLU A 12 41.88 3.76 22.37
CA GLU A 12 41.21 4.93 21.81
C GLU A 12 40.55 4.62 20.45
N ASN A 13 41.25 3.89 19.58
CA ASN A 13 40.70 3.44 18.29
C ASN A 13 39.52 2.46 18.46
N ASN A 14 39.52 1.66 19.52
CA ASN A 14 38.46 0.68 19.78
C ASN A 14 37.19 1.37 20.34
N ASP A 15 37.36 2.40 21.16
CA ASP A 15 36.27 3.25 21.67
C ASP A 15 35.62 4.07 20.54
N GLU A 16 36.41 4.58 19.59
CA GLU A 16 35.89 5.28 18.39
C GLU A 16 35.14 4.32 17.47
N LEU A 17 35.68 3.11 17.22
CA LEU A 17 35.01 2.07 16.45
C LEU A 17 33.70 1.62 17.10
N LYS A 18 33.68 1.45 18.42
CA LYS A 18 32.45 1.14 19.19
C LYS A 18 31.39 2.22 18.96
N THR A 19 31.78 3.49 19.07
CA THR A 19 30.86 4.62 18.89
C THR A 19 30.25 4.64 17.49
N LEU A 20 31.06 4.43 16.45
CA LEU A 20 30.61 4.37 15.06
C LEU A 20 29.64 3.20 14.81
N ILE A 21 29.95 2.01 15.32
CA ILE A 21 29.08 0.83 15.16
C ILE A 21 27.73 1.06 15.86
N VAL A 22 27.75 1.56 17.09
CA VAL A 22 26.54 1.87 17.86
C VAL A 22 25.67 2.90 17.13
N GLN A 23 26.28 3.99 16.65
CA GLN A 23 25.57 5.03 15.92
C GLN A 23 24.95 4.49 14.64
N GLU A 24 25.65 3.66 13.88
CA GLU A 24 25.11 3.12 12.63
C GLU A 24 24.00 2.08 12.85
N ILE A 25 24.08 1.27 13.91
CA ILE A 25 22.97 0.38 14.31
C ILE A 25 21.73 1.22 14.66
N GLN A 26 21.89 2.29 15.43
CA GLN A 26 20.79 3.21 15.77
C GLN A 26 20.21 3.88 14.52
N ASN A 27 21.05 4.33 13.59
CA ASN A 27 20.61 4.88 12.30
C ASN A 27 19.78 3.87 11.52
N CYS A 28 20.25 2.63 11.39
CA CYS A 28 19.52 1.56 10.70
C CYS A 28 18.16 1.29 11.35
N ARG A 29 18.07 1.32 12.68
CA ARG A 29 16.81 1.17 13.42
C ARG A 29 15.85 2.34 13.23
N GLY A 30 16.38 3.57 13.26
CA GLY A 30 15.61 4.77 12.94
C GLY A 30 14.99 4.68 11.54
N VAL A 31 15.77 4.21 10.57
CA VAL A 31 15.30 3.98 9.19
C VAL A 31 14.26 2.86 9.13
N LEU A 32 14.46 1.74 9.84
CA LEU A 32 13.47 0.66 9.92
C LEU A 32 12.11 1.15 10.45
N ASN A 33 12.12 1.93 11.53
CA ASN A 33 10.90 2.50 12.11
C ASN A 33 10.23 3.48 11.14
N PHE A 34 11.02 4.30 10.45
CA PHE A 34 10.52 5.22 9.43
C PHE A 34 9.85 4.48 8.26
N VAL A 35 10.54 3.49 7.66
CA VAL A 35 10.02 2.67 6.55
C VAL A 35 8.74 1.94 6.95
N ARG A 36 8.67 1.43 8.19
CA ARG A 36 7.45 0.81 8.73
C ARG A 36 6.30 1.80 8.84
N LEU A 37 6.55 3.00 9.33
CA LEU A 37 5.52 4.03 9.47
C LEU A 37 5.02 4.50 8.09
N GLU A 38 5.91 4.73 7.13
CA GLU A 38 5.55 5.08 5.75
C GLU A 38 4.69 3.99 5.11
N TRP A 39 5.09 2.72 5.25
CA TRP A 39 4.32 1.59 4.72
C TRP A 39 2.91 1.51 5.34
N GLN A 40 2.78 1.71 6.65
CA GLN A 40 1.49 1.73 7.35
C GLN A 40 0.60 2.89 6.89
N ASN A 41 1.17 4.09 6.74
CA ASN A 41 0.45 5.26 6.27
C ASN A 41 -0.05 5.06 4.84
N MET A 42 0.81 4.55 3.95
CA MET A 42 0.43 4.28 2.56
C MET A 42 -0.67 3.22 2.47
N LYS A 43 -0.56 2.14 3.26
CA LYS A 43 -1.61 1.12 3.35
C LYS A 43 -2.94 1.72 3.78
N GLN A 44 -2.94 2.55 4.83
CA GLN A 44 -4.15 3.21 5.33
C GLN A 44 -4.77 4.16 4.29
N GLN A 45 -3.94 4.88 3.53
CA GLN A 45 -4.39 5.75 2.45
C GLN A 45 -5.03 4.95 1.32
N GLU A 46 -4.41 3.87 0.86
CA GLU A 46 -4.95 3.01 -0.20
C GLU A 46 -6.27 2.35 0.25
N ASP A 47 -6.34 1.83 1.47
CA ASP A 47 -7.57 1.26 2.05
C ASP A 47 -8.71 2.30 2.06
N ASN A 48 -8.40 3.56 2.39
CA ASN A 48 -9.38 4.65 2.37
C ASN A 48 -9.85 4.97 0.94
N ILE A 49 -8.93 5.05 -0.03
CA ILE A 49 -9.27 5.30 -1.44
C ILE A 49 -10.19 4.19 -1.97
N VAL A 50 -9.81 2.92 -1.77
CA VAL A 50 -10.60 1.77 -2.22
C VAL A 50 -11.98 1.77 -1.58
N LYS A 51 -12.08 2.11 -0.29
CA LYS A 51 -13.37 2.22 0.41
C LYS A 51 -14.26 3.31 -0.20
N VAL A 52 -13.69 4.48 -0.50
CA VAL A 52 -14.44 5.60 -1.12
C VAL A 52 -14.90 5.23 -2.53
N GLU A 53 -14.01 4.68 -3.35
CA GLU A 53 -14.34 4.29 -4.73
C GLU A 53 -15.37 3.16 -4.78
N LYS A 54 -15.24 2.16 -3.90
CA LYS A 54 -16.25 1.10 -3.79
C LYS A 54 -17.62 1.68 -3.42
N LYS A 55 -17.67 2.62 -2.46
CA LYS A 55 -18.92 3.29 -2.07
C LYS A 55 -19.52 4.06 -3.25
N ARG A 56 -18.72 4.79 -4.03
CA ARG A 56 -19.18 5.51 -5.24
C ARG A 56 -19.77 4.56 -6.27
N LEU A 57 -19.11 3.44 -6.55
CA LEU A 57 -19.61 2.41 -7.46
C LEU A 57 -20.90 1.77 -6.96
N ASP A 58 -21.02 1.52 -5.65
CA ASP A 58 -22.23 0.98 -5.03
C ASP A 58 -23.40 1.97 -5.09
N GLU A 59 -23.13 3.27 -4.91
CA GLU A 59 -24.12 4.34 -5.05
C GLU A 59 -24.59 4.49 -6.51
N ALA A 60 -23.68 4.46 -7.48
CA ALA A 60 -24.01 4.50 -8.90
C ALA A 60 -24.80 3.26 -9.37
N HIS A 61 -24.64 2.12 -8.69
CA HIS A 61 -25.32 0.87 -9.04
C HIS A 61 -26.81 0.86 -8.63
N LYS A 62 -27.20 1.63 -7.61
CA LYS A 62 -28.59 1.72 -7.14
C LYS A 62 -29.57 2.20 -8.21
N PRO A 63 -29.36 3.34 -8.90
CA PRO A 63 -30.29 3.80 -9.92
C PRO A 63 -30.39 2.84 -11.11
N ILE A 64 -29.31 2.15 -11.48
CA ILE A 64 -29.35 1.16 -12.57
C ILE A 64 -30.25 -0.04 -12.18
N LYS A 65 -30.17 -0.51 -10.94
CA LYS A 65 -31.10 -1.54 -10.45
C LYS A 65 -32.55 -1.06 -10.46
N GLN A 66 -32.78 0.20 -10.08
CA GLN A 66 -34.12 0.77 -10.14
C GLN A 66 -34.63 0.85 -11.58
N GLN A 67 -33.78 1.26 -12.52
CA GLN A 67 -34.07 1.30 -13.95
C GLN A 67 -34.39 -0.10 -14.50
N GLU A 68 -33.62 -1.13 -14.10
CA GLU A 68 -33.90 -2.53 -14.44
C GLU A 68 -35.26 -3.01 -13.90
N CYS A 69 -35.64 -2.63 -12.69
CA CYS A 69 -36.97 -2.93 -12.15
C CYS A 69 -38.07 -2.29 -13.01
N THR A 70 -37.96 -0.99 -13.32
CA THR A 70 -38.92 -0.28 -14.17
C THR A 70 -39.00 -0.91 -15.57
N TYR A 71 -37.86 -1.23 -16.18
CA TYR A 71 -37.78 -1.92 -17.47
C TYR A 71 -38.58 -3.23 -17.45
N ASN A 72 -38.41 -4.04 -16.40
CA ASN A 72 -39.09 -5.33 -16.28
C ASN A 72 -40.61 -5.17 -16.10
N GLU A 73 -41.07 -4.12 -15.43
CA GLU A 73 -42.50 -3.80 -15.31
C GLU A 73 -43.08 -3.35 -16.65
N VAL A 74 -42.40 -2.45 -17.36
CA VAL A 74 -42.82 -1.98 -18.69
C VAL A 74 -42.89 -3.13 -19.68
N LYS A 75 -41.90 -4.04 -19.65
CA LYS A 75 -41.89 -5.24 -20.49
C LYS A 75 -43.16 -6.09 -20.31
N LYS A 76 -43.55 -6.34 -19.06
CA LYS A 76 -44.77 -7.10 -18.74
C LYS A 76 -46.03 -6.39 -19.25
N LEU A 77 -46.09 -5.07 -19.13
CA LEU A 77 -47.22 -4.29 -19.64
C LEU A 77 -47.32 -4.37 -21.16
N LEU A 78 -46.20 -4.27 -21.87
CA LEU A 78 -46.14 -4.42 -23.33
C LEU A 78 -46.59 -5.81 -23.80
N GLU A 79 -46.25 -6.87 -23.07
CA GLU A 79 -46.70 -8.23 -23.38
C GLU A 79 -48.22 -8.43 -23.22
N ILE A 80 -48.86 -7.66 -22.33
CA ILE A 80 -50.31 -7.77 -22.04
C ILE A 80 -51.15 -6.86 -22.94
N LEU A 81 -50.58 -5.77 -23.45
CA LEU A 81 -51.27 -4.79 -24.27
C LEU A 81 -51.81 -5.42 -25.56
N ARG A 82 -53.14 -5.49 -25.69
CA ARG A 82 -53.80 -5.91 -26.94
C ARG A 82 -53.57 -4.86 -28.02
N THR A 83 -52.95 -5.28 -29.13
CA THR A 83 -52.78 -4.45 -30.32
C THR A 83 -53.98 -4.59 -31.25
N ASN A 84 -54.46 -3.46 -31.76
CA ASN A 84 -55.36 -3.39 -32.92
C ASN A 84 -54.67 -2.57 -34.02
N HIS A 85 -55.22 -2.57 -35.23
CA HIS A 85 -54.57 -1.95 -36.38
C HIS A 85 -54.25 -0.45 -36.17
N SER A 86 -55.09 0.27 -35.41
CA SER A 86 -54.89 1.70 -35.12
C SER A 86 -53.76 2.01 -34.14
N VAL A 87 -53.32 1.06 -33.30
CA VAL A 87 -52.25 1.28 -32.30
C VAL A 87 -50.97 0.49 -32.58
N GLN A 88 -50.97 -0.31 -33.64
CA GLN A 88 -49.86 -1.22 -33.96
C GLN A 88 -48.52 -0.48 -34.18
N LEU A 89 -48.56 0.66 -34.88
CA LEU A 89 -47.36 1.49 -35.10
C LEU A 89 -46.73 1.98 -33.78
N VAL A 90 -47.57 2.37 -32.82
CA VAL A 90 -47.12 2.83 -31.50
C VAL A 90 -46.53 1.67 -30.71
N HIS A 91 -47.19 0.51 -30.74
CA HIS A 91 -46.69 -0.70 -30.09
C HIS A 91 -45.34 -1.15 -30.63
N ASP A 92 -45.16 -1.16 -31.95
CA ASP A 92 -43.90 -1.56 -32.58
C ASP A 92 -42.77 -0.59 -32.23
N THR A 93 -43.06 0.72 -32.18
CA THR A 93 -42.11 1.74 -31.69
C THR A 93 -41.72 1.47 -30.23
N LEU A 94 -42.68 1.18 -29.35
CA LEU A 94 -42.39 0.87 -27.94
C LEU A 94 -41.54 -0.40 -27.77
N LEU A 95 -41.73 -1.42 -28.62
CA LEU A 95 -40.88 -2.61 -28.62
C LEU A 95 -39.43 -2.29 -29.01
N VAL A 96 -39.21 -1.35 -29.94
CA VAL A 96 -37.88 -0.88 -30.32
C VAL A 96 -37.24 -0.13 -29.16
N GLU A 97 -37.94 0.82 -28.55
CA GLU A 97 -37.46 1.54 -27.38
C GLU A 97 -37.14 0.60 -26.21
N GLN A 98 -37.98 -0.42 -25.98
CA GLN A 98 -37.72 -1.44 -24.96
C GLN A 98 -36.43 -2.22 -25.25
N LYS A 99 -36.10 -2.52 -26.50
CA LYS A 99 -34.82 -3.17 -26.85
C LYS A 99 -33.64 -2.23 -26.61
N ASN A 100 -33.78 -0.95 -26.95
CA ASN A 100 -32.75 0.06 -26.70
C ASN A 100 -32.49 0.22 -25.20
N GLU A 101 -33.55 0.27 -24.40
CA GLU A 101 -33.46 0.38 -22.94
C GLU A 101 -32.73 -0.83 -22.32
N ALA A 102 -33.00 -2.05 -22.81
CA ALA A 102 -32.29 -3.25 -22.37
C ALA A 102 -30.77 -3.13 -22.62
N PHE A 103 -30.39 -2.62 -23.79
CA PHE A 103 -28.99 -2.39 -24.14
C PHE A 103 -28.34 -1.35 -23.21
N LEU A 104 -29.02 -0.23 -22.95
CA LEU A 104 -28.51 0.83 -22.06
C LEU A 104 -28.33 0.37 -20.61
N ILE A 105 -29.25 -0.46 -20.11
CA ILE A 105 -29.15 -1.07 -18.78
C ILE A 105 -27.92 -2.00 -18.72
N GLU A 106 -27.74 -2.86 -19.72
CA GLU A 106 -26.58 -3.75 -19.81
C GLU A 106 -25.26 -2.97 -19.88
N GLU A 107 -25.18 -1.96 -20.74
CA GLU A 107 -24.04 -1.07 -20.87
C GLU A 107 -23.72 -0.38 -19.54
N SER A 108 -24.74 0.12 -18.85
CA SER A 108 -24.60 0.78 -17.55
C SER A 108 -24.11 -0.19 -16.45
N PHE A 109 -24.60 -1.43 -16.43
CA PHE A 109 -24.08 -2.45 -15.51
C PHE A 109 -22.62 -2.77 -15.79
N ASN A 110 -22.25 -2.90 -17.06
CA ASN A 110 -20.87 -3.14 -17.48
C ASN A 110 -19.95 -1.96 -17.11
N ALA A 111 -20.45 -0.73 -17.24
CA ALA A 111 -19.74 0.48 -16.85
C ALA A 111 -19.43 0.55 -15.35
N ILE A 112 -20.13 -0.18 -14.49
CA ILE A 112 -19.81 -0.33 -13.06
C ILE A 112 -18.97 -1.58 -12.80
N LYS A 113 -19.33 -2.69 -13.44
CA LYS A 113 -18.67 -3.98 -13.25
C LYS A 113 -17.18 -3.92 -13.61
N ILE A 114 -16.85 -3.30 -14.74
CA ILE A 114 -15.47 -3.20 -15.24
C ILE A 114 -14.59 -2.39 -14.26
N PRO A 115 -14.95 -1.15 -13.86
CA PRO A 115 -14.19 -0.42 -12.85
C PRO A 115 -14.08 -1.14 -11.51
N ARG A 116 -15.13 -1.85 -11.06
CA ARG A 116 -15.08 -2.61 -9.79
C ARG A 116 -14.02 -3.71 -9.82
N VAL A 117 -13.92 -4.45 -10.95
CA VAL A 117 -12.87 -5.46 -11.14
C VAL A 117 -11.50 -4.79 -11.17
N LYS A 118 -11.33 -3.74 -11.99
CA LYS A 118 -10.07 -2.98 -12.09
C LYS A 118 -9.60 -2.42 -10.74
N LEU A 119 -10.52 -1.89 -9.93
CA LEU A 119 -10.22 -1.39 -8.59
C LEU A 119 -9.66 -2.50 -7.68
N GLY A 120 -10.23 -3.70 -7.74
CA GLY A 120 -9.76 -4.85 -6.97
C GLY A 120 -8.38 -5.35 -7.41
N GLU A 121 -8.16 -5.43 -8.73
CA GLU A 121 -6.88 -5.82 -9.32
C GLU A 121 -5.78 -4.81 -8.98
N GLU A 122 -6.06 -3.52 -9.17
CA GLU A 122 -5.11 -2.45 -8.90
C GLU A 122 -4.76 -2.35 -7.42
N ASN A 123 -5.73 -2.46 -6.51
CA ASN A 123 -5.47 -2.50 -5.07
C ASN A 123 -4.59 -3.69 -4.69
N SER A 124 -4.89 -4.87 -5.23
CA SER A 124 -4.10 -6.08 -4.97
C SER A 124 -2.66 -5.91 -5.46
N ARG A 125 -2.49 -5.34 -6.66
CA ARG A 125 -1.18 -5.04 -7.25
C ARG A 125 -0.39 -4.06 -6.38
N ARG A 126 -0.98 -2.93 -6.01
CA ARG A 126 -0.34 -1.91 -5.16
C ARG A 126 0.04 -2.45 -3.80
N THR A 127 -0.86 -3.20 -3.16
CA THR A 127 -0.60 -3.86 -1.87
C THR A 127 0.58 -4.81 -1.97
N GLN A 128 0.64 -5.61 -3.03
CA GLN A 128 1.74 -6.55 -3.24
C GLN A 128 3.08 -5.84 -3.49
N VAL A 129 3.10 -4.82 -4.35
CA VAL A 129 4.31 -4.02 -4.63
C VAL A 129 4.81 -3.36 -3.35
N SER A 130 3.92 -2.63 -2.66
CA SER A 130 4.20 -1.97 -1.38
C SER A 130 4.81 -2.92 -0.35
N LYS A 131 4.17 -4.09 -0.15
CA LYS A 131 4.66 -5.11 0.77
C LYS A 131 6.03 -5.64 0.36
N THR A 132 6.24 -5.89 -0.93
CA THR A 132 7.51 -6.42 -1.44
C THR A 132 8.67 -5.43 -1.22
N VAL A 133 8.43 -4.13 -1.46
CA VAL A 133 9.42 -3.08 -1.20
C VAL A 133 9.72 -2.99 0.28
N PHE A 134 8.69 -2.90 1.13
CA PHE A 134 8.83 -2.88 2.58
C PHE A 134 9.64 -4.06 3.12
N GLU A 135 9.33 -5.28 2.68
CA GLU A 135 10.06 -6.49 3.08
C GLU A 135 11.51 -6.48 2.62
N ARG A 136 11.79 -6.01 1.38
CA ARG A 136 13.15 -5.91 0.86
C ARG A 136 13.99 -4.94 1.67
N GLU A 137 13.46 -3.76 1.96
CA GLU A 137 14.17 -2.74 2.74
C GLU A 137 14.40 -3.19 4.17
N THR A 138 13.37 -3.77 4.80
CA THR A 138 13.46 -4.35 6.14
C THR A 138 14.58 -5.38 6.23
N ARG A 139 14.58 -6.38 5.33
CA ARG A 139 15.64 -7.41 5.29
C ARG A 139 17.02 -6.84 5.04
N THR A 140 17.13 -5.76 4.25
CA THR A 140 18.41 -5.12 3.95
C THR A 140 18.98 -4.45 5.20
N LEU A 141 18.15 -3.69 5.91
CA LEU A 141 18.54 -3.00 7.13
C LEU A 141 18.85 -3.98 8.27
N GLU A 142 18.04 -5.03 8.43
CA GLU A 142 18.30 -6.11 9.40
C GLU A 142 19.65 -6.82 9.12
N ARG A 143 19.96 -7.05 7.84
CA ARG A 143 21.26 -7.63 7.44
C ARG A 143 22.43 -6.70 7.76
N ILE A 144 22.26 -5.39 7.57
CA ILE A 144 23.29 -4.41 7.92
C ILE A 144 23.52 -4.41 9.44
N ILE A 145 22.45 -4.36 10.23
CA ILE A 145 22.51 -4.44 11.70
C ILE A 145 23.26 -5.71 12.14
N THR A 146 22.91 -6.87 11.56
CA THR A 146 23.57 -8.15 11.88
C THR A 146 25.06 -8.11 11.57
N LYS A 147 25.46 -7.55 10.43
CA LYS A 147 26.89 -7.40 10.06
C LYS A 147 27.63 -6.46 11.02
N LEU A 148 27.00 -5.37 11.43
CA LEU A 148 27.57 -4.43 12.38
C LEU A 148 27.80 -5.09 13.75
N GLN A 149 26.85 -5.92 14.20
CA GLN A 149 26.98 -6.73 15.43
C GLN A 149 28.14 -7.73 15.31
N GLN A 150 28.24 -8.47 14.20
CA GLN A 150 29.33 -9.41 13.95
C GLN A 150 30.72 -8.73 13.90
N MET A 151 30.80 -7.52 13.34
CA MET A 151 32.03 -6.73 13.34
C MET A 151 32.44 -6.33 14.75
N ALA A 152 31.49 -5.93 15.61
CA ALA A 152 31.77 -5.63 17.00
C ALA A 152 32.27 -6.86 17.75
N GLU A 153 31.61 -8.01 17.58
CA GLU A 153 32.03 -9.28 18.18
C GLU A 153 33.46 -9.67 17.75
N THR A 154 33.76 -9.59 16.46
CA THR A 154 35.09 -9.91 15.91
C THR A 154 36.18 -8.97 16.45
N ALA A 155 35.83 -7.71 16.72
CA ALA A 155 36.73 -6.72 17.30
C ALA A 155 36.84 -6.79 18.83
N GLY A 156 36.12 -7.72 19.49
CA GLY A 156 36.07 -7.81 20.95
C GLY A 156 35.34 -6.63 21.61
N ILE A 157 34.47 -5.94 20.88
CA ILE A 157 33.67 -4.80 21.35
C ILE A 157 32.37 -5.33 21.94
N PHE A 158 32.15 -5.07 23.23
CA PHE A 158 30.86 -5.31 23.88
C PHE A 158 29.88 -4.18 23.55
N LEU A 159 28.82 -4.53 22.82
CA LEU A 159 27.66 -3.67 22.58
C LEU A 159 26.69 -3.81 23.76
N ASP A 160 26.06 -2.71 24.18
CA ASP A 160 25.11 -2.73 25.30
C ASP A 160 23.87 -3.59 24.98
N ASP A 161 23.32 -4.30 25.97
CA ASP A 161 22.18 -5.22 25.80
C ASP A 161 20.93 -4.53 25.19
N VAL A 162 20.74 -3.24 25.43
CA VAL A 162 19.65 -2.43 24.82
C VAL A 162 19.79 -2.36 23.29
N ILE A 163 21.02 -2.40 22.79
CA ILE A 163 21.36 -2.43 21.36
C ILE A 163 21.20 -3.86 20.80
N ILE A 164 21.03 -4.88 21.63
CA ILE A 164 20.82 -6.27 21.19
C ILE A 164 19.32 -6.64 21.26
N VAL A 165 18.61 -6.20 22.30
CA VAL A 165 17.25 -6.63 22.66
C VAL A 165 16.13 -6.03 21.80
N GLU A 166 16.29 -4.85 21.19
CA GLU A 166 15.27 -4.27 20.28
C GLU A 166 15.02 -5.13 19.01
N GLN A 167 15.77 -6.22 18.79
CA GLN A 167 15.42 -7.25 17.81
C GLN A 167 14.14 -8.03 18.18
N ASN A 168 13.76 -8.08 19.46
CA ASN A 168 12.69 -8.96 19.97
C ASN A 168 11.43 -8.23 20.44
N THR A 169 11.50 -6.92 20.71
CA THR A 169 10.32 -6.15 21.14
C THR A 169 9.74 -5.38 19.96
N SER A 170 8.81 -6.05 19.27
CA SER A 170 7.72 -5.42 18.53
C SER A 170 6.73 -4.71 19.48
N GLY A 171 7.25 -3.91 20.42
CA GLY A 171 6.50 -3.21 21.45
C GLY A 171 6.93 -1.76 21.53
N PHE A 172 6.11 -0.89 20.95
CA PHE A 172 5.92 0.54 21.20
C PHE A 172 6.95 1.28 22.10
N THR A 173 7.54 2.34 21.54
CA THR A 173 7.32 3.73 22.01
C THR A 173 7.64 4.72 20.90
N ASN A 174 6.74 5.68 20.68
CA ASN A 174 6.99 6.87 19.87
C ASN A 174 8.04 7.73 20.56
N THR A 175 9.27 7.69 20.08
CA THR A 175 10.25 8.72 20.45
C THR A 175 10.88 9.24 19.16
N ALA A 176 10.18 10.21 18.58
CA ALA A 176 10.68 11.02 17.49
C ALA A 176 11.63 12.07 18.08
N GLU A 177 12.88 11.70 18.36
CA GLU A 177 13.90 12.71 18.66
C GLU A 177 15.21 12.41 17.91
N ASN A 178 15.52 13.36 17.01
CA ASN A 178 16.85 13.68 16.46
C ASN A 178 17.62 12.57 15.74
N VAL A 179 17.13 12.16 14.57
CA VAL A 179 18.00 11.59 13.52
C VAL A 179 18.49 12.71 12.61
N ARG A 180 19.71 13.19 12.86
CA ARG A 180 20.49 14.06 11.95
C ARG A 180 21.07 13.22 10.80
N LEU A 181 20.24 12.68 9.93
CA LEU A 181 20.65 12.12 8.63
C LEU A 181 19.53 12.41 7.64
N SER A 182 19.82 13.22 6.61
CA SER A 182 18.87 13.74 5.62
C SER A 182 17.89 12.65 5.12
N PRO A 183 16.65 12.58 5.66
CA PRO A 183 15.65 11.58 5.29
C PRO A 183 15.23 11.72 3.81
N ALA A 184 15.45 12.91 3.25
CA ALA A 184 15.11 13.29 1.89
C ALA A 184 15.83 12.46 0.81
N ALA A 185 17.00 11.87 1.09
CA ALA A 185 17.72 11.08 0.09
C ALA A 185 17.18 9.65 -0.06
N ARG A 186 16.61 9.07 1.01
CA ARG A 186 16.09 7.69 1.01
C ARG A 186 14.57 7.64 0.78
N SER A 187 13.82 8.62 1.29
CA SER A 187 12.39 8.81 0.97
C SER A 187 12.17 8.99 -0.53
N ARG A 188 13.03 9.76 -1.23
CA ARG A 188 13.00 9.86 -2.71
C ARG A 188 13.23 8.53 -3.43
N HIS A 189 13.94 7.58 -2.82
CA HIS A 189 14.16 6.27 -3.44
C HIS A 189 12.93 5.38 -3.30
N PHE A 190 12.22 5.44 -2.16
CA PHE A 190 10.95 4.73 -1.98
C PHE A 190 9.88 5.29 -2.91
N ASP A 191 9.74 6.62 -2.95
CA ASP A 191 8.82 7.32 -3.85
C ASP A 191 9.13 7.03 -5.33
N ALA A 192 10.41 7.04 -5.74
CA ALA A 192 10.80 6.76 -7.11
C ALA A 192 10.56 5.30 -7.52
N VAL A 193 10.74 4.33 -6.61
CA VAL A 193 10.48 2.92 -6.90
C VAL A 193 8.98 2.63 -6.99
N ILE A 194 8.16 3.33 -6.19
CA ILE A 194 6.70 3.24 -6.32
C ILE A 194 6.21 3.93 -7.59
N ALA A 195 6.77 5.09 -7.95
CA ALA A 195 6.42 5.81 -9.18
C ALA A 195 6.75 5.00 -10.45
N GLN A 196 7.86 4.25 -10.46
CA GLN A 196 8.23 3.34 -11.55
C GLN A 196 7.32 2.10 -11.69
N GLY A 197 6.47 1.84 -10.70
CA GLY A 197 5.46 0.77 -10.73
C GLY A 197 4.10 1.22 -11.28
N THR A 198 3.99 2.43 -11.81
CA THR A 198 2.74 3.00 -12.38
C THR A 198 2.90 3.10 -13.89
N PRO A 199 2.10 2.38 -14.71
CA PRO A 199 2.06 2.61 -16.15
C PRO A 199 1.41 3.95 -16.51
#